data_AF-A0A258JJ75-F1
#
_entry.id   AF-A0A258JJ75-F1
#
_cell.length_a   1.000
_cell.length_b   1.000
_cell.length_c   1.000
_cell.angle_alpha   90.00
_cell.angle_beta   90.00
_cell.angle_gamma   90.00
#
_symmetry.space_group_name_H-M   'P 1'
#
loop_
_entity.id
_entity.type
_entity.pdbx_description
1 polymer ?
#
loop_
_entity_poly.entity_id
_entity_poly.type
_entity_poly.pdbx_seq_one_letter_code
_entity_poly.pdbx_strand_id
1 'polypeptide(L)'
;MYSAPNSTSYLWSITGNGTIVGSTTSQNVSVTASSGCNTSFKLTLTTTINGCSTTCEKTVTLQDTTDPTASNPSDITLSGCNGTFPAPDVTVVTDEADACSSPVVAFVSDSAPTLNGIIETTIRTYSVTDACGNSIDV
;
A
#
# COMPACT_ATOMS: atom_id res chain seq x y z
N MET A 1 -14.00 6.98 16.19
CA MET A 1 -14.96 6.96 17.32
C MET A 1 -16.17 6.15 16.88
N TYR A 2 -16.59 5.17 17.68
CA TYR A 2 -17.79 4.37 17.48
C TYR A 2 -18.74 4.57 18.66
N SER A 3 -20.04 4.60 18.39
CA SER A 3 -21.07 4.85 19.39
C SER A 3 -22.14 3.77 19.32
N ALA A 4 -22.46 3.18 20.47
CA ALA A 4 -23.54 2.22 20.61
C ALA A 4 -24.89 2.93 20.83
N PRO A 5 -26.02 2.28 20.52
CA PRO A 5 -27.35 2.72 20.96
C PRO A 5 -27.47 2.83 22.50
N ASN A 6 -28.57 3.39 23.00
CA ASN A 6 -28.84 3.39 24.44
C ASN A 6 -29.10 1.97 24.93
N SER A 7 -28.38 1.54 25.96
CA SER A 7 -28.46 0.19 26.53
C SER A 7 -28.15 0.20 28.03
N THR A 8 -28.38 -0.92 28.73
CA THR A 8 -28.03 -1.03 30.15
C THR A 8 -26.56 -1.40 30.37
N SER A 9 -25.94 -2.11 29.43
CA SER A 9 -24.50 -2.36 29.43
C SER A 9 -23.94 -2.55 28.03
N TYR A 10 -22.62 -2.37 27.92
CA TYR A 10 -21.86 -2.50 26.68
C TYR A 10 -20.68 -3.44 26.89
N LEU A 11 -20.35 -4.22 25.87
CA LEU A 11 -19.11 -4.95 25.77
C LEU A 11 -18.60 -4.87 24.33
N TRP A 12 -17.48 -4.19 24.15
CA TRP A 12 -16.77 -4.07 22.89
C TRP A 12 -15.61 -5.06 22.84
N SER A 13 -15.43 -5.70 21.70
CA SER A 13 -14.22 -6.47 21.39
C SER A 13 -13.76 -6.18 19.97
N ILE A 14 -12.48 -6.38 19.73
CA ILE A 14 -11.87 -6.16 18.42
C ILE A 14 -11.00 -7.35 18.04
N THR A 15 -11.01 -7.68 16.75
CA THR A 15 -10.14 -8.68 16.15
C THR A 15 -9.49 -8.10 14.90
N GLY A 16 -8.32 -8.60 14.52
CA GLY A 16 -7.55 -8.07 13.38
C GLY A 16 -6.67 -6.88 13.76
N ASN A 17 -6.42 -5.99 12.80
CA ASN A 17 -5.40 -4.94 12.87
C ASN A 17 -5.90 -3.65 13.54
N GLY A 18 -6.65 -3.75 14.63
CA GLY A 18 -7.15 -2.59 15.35
C GLY A 18 -7.13 -2.80 16.86
N THR A 19 -7.00 -1.71 17.60
CA THR A 19 -6.98 -1.71 19.07
C THR A 19 -8.02 -0.74 19.61
N ILE A 20 -8.82 -1.18 20.58
CA ILE A 20 -9.73 -0.29 21.32
C ILE A 20 -8.90 0.52 22.32
N VAL A 21 -9.06 1.84 22.30
CA VAL A 21 -8.39 2.75 23.23
C VAL A 21 -9.34 3.08 24.39
N GLY A 22 -8.92 2.71 25.60
CA GLY A 22 -9.68 2.97 26.83
C GLY A 22 -10.62 1.82 27.22
N SER A 23 -11.80 2.17 27.72
CA SER A 23 -12.79 1.21 28.23
C SER A 23 -13.49 0.45 27.09
N THR A 24 -13.66 -0.85 27.25
CA THR A 24 -14.49 -1.69 26.38
C THR A 24 -15.95 -1.78 26.82
N THR A 25 -16.35 -1.04 27.86
CA THR A 25 -17.70 -1.11 28.45
C THR A 25 -18.44 0.23 28.43
N SER A 26 -17.85 1.23 27.77
CA SER A 26 -18.47 2.54 27.56
C SER A 26 -19.40 2.53 26.34
N GLN A 27 -20.40 3.41 26.32
CA GLN A 27 -21.29 3.57 25.16
C GLN A 27 -20.50 3.97 23.90
N ASN A 28 -19.42 4.74 24.08
CA ASN A 28 -18.56 5.21 23.01
C ASN A 28 -17.16 4.64 23.20
N VAL A 29 -16.55 4.18 22.10
CA VAL A 29 -15.16 3.71 22.08
C VAL A 29 -14.36 4.39 20.97
N SER A 30 -13.08 4.59 21.24
CA SER A 30 -12.10 4.92 20.21
C SER A 30 -11.39 3.65 19.76
N VAL A 31 -11.11 3.55 18.47
CA VAL A 31 -10.33 2.46 17.89
C VAL A 31 -9.20 3.09 17.10
N THR A 32 -7.99 2.62 17.34
CA THR A 32 -6.82 2.93 16.52
C THR A 32 -6.62 1.76 15.56
N ALA A 33 -6.67 2.05 14.25
CA ALA A 33 -6.23 1.09 13.25
C ALA A 33 -4.70 0.99 13.31
N SER A 34 -4.17 -0.21 13.19
CA SER A 34 -2.72 -0.42 13.10
C SER A 34 -2.24 0.06 11.72
N SER A 35 -1.05 0.64 11.67
CA SER A 35 -0.42 1.02 10.40
C SER A 35 -0.10 -0.23 9.58
N GLY A 36 -0.46 -0.22 8.30
CA GLY A 36 -0.17 -1.31 7.37
C GLY A 36 -1.10 -1.27 6.17
N CYS A 37 -0.59 -1.71 5.03
CA CYS A 37 -1.31 -1.77 3.77
C CYS A 37 -2.38 -2.85 3.78
N ASN A 38 -3.53 -2.56 3.16
CA ASN A 38 -4.58 -3.54 2.88
C ASN A 38 -5.02 -4.31 4.14
N THR A 39 -5.00 -3.62 5.29
CA THR A 39 -5.34 -4.19 6.59
C THR A 39 -6.83 -4.06 6.89
N SER A 40 -7.33 -4.93 7.77
CA SER A 40 -8.69 -4.82 8.26
C SER A 40 -8.78 -5.17 9.74
N PHE A 41 -9.83 -4.66 10.38
CA PHE A 41 -10.24 -5.09 11.71
C PHE A 41 -11.76 -5.28 11.76
N LYS A 42 -12.21 -6.12 12.68
CA LYS A 42 -13.62 -6.33 12.98
C LYS A 42 -13.90 -5.91 14.41
N LEU A 43 -14.77 -4.93 14.55
CA LEU A 43 -15.27 -4.43 15.82
C LEU A 43 -16.61 -5.11 16.13
N THR A 44 -16.70 -5.73 17.30
CA THR A 44 -17.91 -6.41 17.76
C THR A 44 -18.44 -5.68 19.00
N LEU A 45 -19.73 -5.39 19.01
CA LEU A 45 -20.45 -4.80 20.13
C LEU A 45 -21.51 -5.79 20.61
N THR A 46 -21.51 -6.09 21.89
CA THR A 46 -22.62 -6.73 22.59
C THR A 46 -23.27 -5.72 23.53
N THR A 47 -24.59 -5.55 23.40
CA THR A 47 -25.40 -4.73 24.29
C THR A 47 -26.36 -5.60 25.08
N THR A 48 -26.59 -5.29 26.35
CA THR A 48 -27.60 -5.97 27.17
C THR A 48 -28.66 -4.98 27.63
N ILE A 49 -29.94 -5.32 27.47
CA ILE A 49 -31.08 -4.58 28.01
C ILE A 49 -31.97 -5.57 28.75
N ASN A 50 -32.22 -5.31 30.04
CA ASN A 50 -33.08 -6.15 30.89
C ASN A 50 -32.69 -7.65 30.86
N GLY A 51 -31.38 -7.95 30.79
CA GLY A 51 -30.85 -9.31 30.74
C GLY A 51 -30.87 -9.99 29.37
N CYS A 52 -31.43 -9.35 28.33
CA CYS A 52 -31.35 -9.83 26.95
C CYS A 52 -30.15 -9.19 26.23
N SER A 53 -29.32 -10.01 25.58
CA SER A 53 -28.12 -9.55 24.89
C SER A 53 -28.25 -9.67 23.37
N THR A 54 -27.81 -8.63 22.65
CA THR A 54 -27.73 -8.59 21.20
C THR A 54 -26.31 -8.23 20.79
N THR A 55 -25.82 -8.84 19.71
CA THR A 55 -24.49 -8.58 19.16
C THR A 55 -24.58 -8.02 17.75
N CYS A 56 -23.75 -7.04 17.43
CA CYS A 56 -23.51 -6.57 16.06
C CYS A 56 -22.02 -6.46 15.77
N GLU A 57 -21.67 -6.57 14.48
CA GLU A 57 -20.29 -6.51 14.03
C GLU A 57 -20.12 -5.47 12.92
N LYS A 58 -18.96 -4.83 12.88
CA LYS A 58 -18.55 -3.93 11.81
C LYS A 58 -17.12 -4.23 11.40
N THR A 59 -16.95 -4.58 10.13
CA THR A 59 -15.63 -4.69 9.51
C THR A 59 -15.22 -3.34 8.93
N VAL A 60 -13.96 -2.99 9.14
CA VAL A 60 -13.34 -1.79 8.55
C VAL A 60 -12.08 -2.23 7.83
N THR A 61 -11.96 -1.80 6.59
CA THR A 61 -10.84 -2.09 5.69
C THR A 61 -10.09 -0.80 5.40
N LEU A 62 -8.77 -0.83 5.57
CA LEU A 62 -7.85 0.19 5.08
C LEU A 62 -7.19 -0.39 3.84
N GLN A 63 -7.40 0.24 2.69
CA GLN A 63 -6.82 -0.19 1.43
C GLN A 63 -6.07 0.99 0.84
N ASP A 64 -4.83 0.74 0.43
CA ASP A 64 -4.13 1.68 -0.44
C ASP A 64 -4.31 1.23 -1.88
N THR A 65 -4.73 2.17 -2.72
CA THR A 65 -4.97 1.95 -4.14
C THR A 65 -4.25 2.99 -4.99
N THR A 66 -3.35 3.77 -4.38
CA THR A 66 -2.63 4.84 -5.06
C THR A 66 -1.30 4.27 -5.52
N ASP A 67 -1.02 4.37 -6.81
CA ASP A 67 0.29 3.99 -7.32
C ASP A 67 1.37 4.96 -6.82
N PRO A 68 2.62 4.49 -6.63
CA PRO A 68 3.75 5.37 -6.39
C PRO A 68 4.01 6.27 -7.62
N THR A 69 4.83 7.30 -7.43
CA THR A 69 5.29 8.19 -8.50
C THR A 69 6.80 8.06 -8.70
N ALA A 70 7.25 8.14 -9.94
CA ALA A 70 8.65 8.30 -10.33
C ALA A 70 8.73 8.81 -11.77
N SER A 71 9.86 9.37 -12.17
CA SER A 71 10.14 9.78 -13.54
C SER A 71 10.95 8.72 -14.29
N ASN A 72 10.80 8.68 -15.61
CA ASN A 72 11.68 7.87 -16.46
C ASN A 72 13.14 8.33 -16.30
N PRO A 73 14.09 7.39 -16.13
CA PRO A 73 15.51 7.71 -16.13
C PRO A 73 15.95 8.41 -17.42
N SER A 74 17.07 9.13 -17.34
CA SER A 74 17.68 9.72 -18.54
C SER A 74 18.27 8.64 -19.46
N ASP A 75 18.16 8.86 -20.77
CA ASP A 75 18.72 7.95 -21.77
C ASP A 75 20.24 7.82 -21.65
N ILE A 76 20.75 6.61 -21.86
CA ILE A 76 22.18 6.33 -21.97
C ILE A 76 22.53 6.20 -23.46
N THR A 77 23.39 7.10 -23.95
CA THR A 77 23.93 7.00 -25.31
C THR A 77 25.30 6.32 -25.28
N LEU A 78 25.43 5.21 -26.00
CA LEU A 78 26.71 4.52 -26.18
C LEU A 78 27.47 5.10 -27.36
N SER A 79 28.74 5.47 -27.16
CA SER A 79 29.60 5.97 -28.22
C SER A 79 30.38 4.85 -28.91
N GLY A 80 30.48 4.89 -30.24
CA GLY A 80 31.26 3.95 -31.05
C GLY A 80 30.40 2.89 -31.76
N CYS A 81 31.03 2.07 -32.60
CA CYS A 81 30.36 0.93 -33.23
C CYS A 81 30.39 -0.28 -32.30
N ASN A 82 29.27 -0.99 -32.16
CA ASN A 82 29.13 -2.21 -31.35
C ASN A 82 29.33 -2.00 -29.83
N GLY A 83 28.79 -0.90 -29.29
CA GLY A 83 28.73 -0.70 -27.83
C GLY A 83 27.93 -1.81 -27.16
N THR A 84 28.35 -2.25 -25.97
CA THR A 84 27.59 -3.21 -25.17
C THR A 84 26.62 -2.47 -24.26
N PHE A 85 25.36 -2.88 -24.22
CA PHE A 85 24.40 -2.33 -23.26
C PHE A 85 24.88 -2.57 -21.83
N PRO A 86 24.92 -1.53 -20.97
CA PRO A 86 25.35 -1.69 -19.59
C PRO A 86 24.36 -2.60 -18.86
N ALA A 87 24.82 -3.27 -17.79
CA ALA A 87 23.91 -4.00 -16.91
C ALA A 87 22.84 -3.05 -16.33
N PRO A 88 21.65 -3.56 -15.96
CA PRO A 88 20.64 -2.76 -15.25
C PRO A 88 21.19 -2.16 -13.95
N ASP A 89 20.82 -0.92 -13.69
CA ASP A 89 21.20 -0.18 -12.48
C ASP A 89 19.95 0.52 -11.95
N VAL A 90 19.38 0.00 -10.86
CA VAL A 90 18.15 0.54 -10.27
C VAL A 90 18.34 1.90 -9.61
N THR A 91 19.58 2.33 -9.38
CA THR A 91 19.89 3.61 -8.71
C THR A 91 19.69 4.84 -9.61
N VAL A 92 19.36 4.61 -10.89
CA VAL A 92 19.07 5.69 -11.85
C VAL A 92 17.65 6.25 -11.73
N VAL A 93 16.72 5.52 -11.11
CA VAL A 93 15.44 6.05 -10.62
C VAL A 93 15.73 6.63 -9.24
N THR A 94 15.41 7.91 -9.04
CA THR A 94 15.85 8.66 -7.84
C THR A 94 14.77 9.52 -7.20
N ASP A 95 13.61 9.64 -7.85
CA ASP A 95 12.46 10.43 -7.40
C ASP A 95 11.24 9.56 -7.08
N GLU A 96 11.47 8.27 -6.79
CA GLU A 96 10.43 7.38 -6.33
C GLU A 96 9.83 7.85 -5.00
N ALA A 97 8.51 8.00 -4.98
CA ALA A 97 7.78 8.47 -3.82
C ALA A 97 6.38 7.85 -3.75
N ASP A 98 5.87 7.75 -2.54
CA ASP A 98 4.49 7.36 -2.27
C ASP A 98 3.95 8.14 -1.06
N ALA A 99 2.64 8.32 -0.98
CA ALA A 99 2.00 9.08 0.09
C ALA A 99 1.98 8.33 1.44
N CYS A 100 1.99 6.99 1.40
CA CYS A 100 1.81 6.13 2.57
C CYS A 100 3.07 5.33 2.93
N SER A 101 4.04 5.23 2.03
CA SER A 101 5.20 4.36 2.17
C SER A 101 6.44 4.86 1.41
N SER A 102 7.52 4.08 1.48
CA SER A 102 8.72 4.29 0.66
C SER A 102 8.77 3.19 -0.41
N PRO A 103 8.66 3.52 -1.71
CA PRO A 103 8.71 2.54 -2.77
C PRO A 103 10.06 1.85 -2.93
N VAL A 104 10.06 0.71 -3.64
CA VAL A 104 11.25 -0.05 -4.02
C VAL A 104 11.34 -0.09 -5.55
N VAL A 105 12.53 0.22 -6.07
CA VAL A 105 12.84 0.13 -7.50
C VAL A 105 13.43 -1.24 -7.84
N ALA A 106 12.95 -1.86 -8.91
CA ALA A 106 13.44 -3.14 -9.42
C ALA A 106 13.60 -3.12 -10.94
N PHE A 107 14.61 -3.81 -11.47
CA PHE A 107 14.71 -4.04 -12.92
C PHE A 107 13.66 -5.07 -13.37
N VAL A 108 12.95 -4.76 -14.46
CA VAL A 108 11.94 -5.65 -15.04
C VAL A 108 12.49 -6.34 -16.28
N SER A 109 12.86 -5.56 -17.30
CA SER A 109 13.30 -6.11 -18.58
C SER A 109 14.04 -5.09 -19.45
N ASP A 110 14.79 -5.62 -20.41
CA ASP A 110 15.23 -4.89 -21.60
C ASP A 110 14.41 -5.38 -22.80
N SER A 111 13.98 -4.45 -23.65
CA SER A 111 13.32 -4.79 -24.90
C SER A 111 14.29 -5.47 -25.86
N ALA A 112 13.74 -6.23 -26.81
CA ALA A 112 14.52 -6.60 -27.99
C ALA A 112 15.09 -5.33 -28.64
N PRO A 113 16.38 -5.32 -29.03
CA PRO A 113 16.96 -4.17 -29.69
C PRO A 113 16.27 -3.88 -31.01
N THR A 114 16.13 -2.60 -31.32
CA THR A 114 15.55 -2.10 -32.57
C THR A 114 16.61 -1.32 -33.33
N LEU A 115 16.71 -1.56 -34.65
CA LEU A 115 17.69 -0.91 -35.51
C LEU A 115 17.01 0.14 -36.38
N ASN A 116 17.45 1.39 -36.30
CA ASN A 116 17.05 2.47 -37.20
C ASN A 116 18.29 3.05 -37.88
N GLY A 117 18.54 2.61 -39.12
CA GLY A 117 19.77 2.93 -39.83
C GLY A 117 20.97 2.27 -39.17
N ILE A 118 21.86 3.08 -38.58
CA ILE A 118 23.05 2.60 -37.85
C ILE A 118 22.92 2.72 -36.33
N ILE A 119 21.75 3.14 -35.84
CA ILE A 119 21.49 3.31 -34.41
C ILE A 119 20.68 2.12 -33.92
N GLU A 120 21.20 1.47 -32.88
CA GLU A 120 20.53 0.40 -32.15
C GLU A 120 19.98 0.95 -30.83
N THR A 121 18.70 0.72 -30.56
CA THR A 121 18.01 1.18 -29.35
C THR A 121 17.38 0.00 -28.62
N THR A 122 17.62 -0.10 -27.32
CA THR A 122 16.87 -0.95 -26.39
C THR A 122 16.16 -0.08 -25.36
N ILE A 123 14.96 -0.48 -24.95
CA ILE A 123 14.21 0.19 -23.88
C ILE A 123 14.38 -0.66 -22.62
N ARG A 124 14.90 -0.04 -21.57
CA ARG A 124 14.98 -0.63 -20.24
C ARG A 124 13.78 -0.20 -19.42
N THR A 125 13.15 -1.15 -18.74
CA THR A 125 12.01 -0.88 -17.86
C THR A 125 12.36 -1.24 -16.43
N TYR A 126 12.10 -0.30 -15.52
CA TYR A 126 12.15 -0.50 -14.07
C TYR A 126 10.74 -0.41 -13.49
N SER A 127 10.46 -1.21 -12.46
CA SER A 127 9.24 -1.10 -11.69
C SER A 127 9.50 -0.34 -10.41
N VAL A 128 8.59 0.55 -10.04
CA VAL A 128 8.54 1.23 -8.75
C VAL A 128 7.32 0.70 -8.02
N THR A 129 7.53 -0.06 -6.94
CA THR A 129 6.47 -0.72 -6.19
C THR A 129 6.41 -0.19 -4.76
N ASP A 130 5.22 0.21 -4.31
CA ASP A 130 5.00 0.67 -2.94
C ASP A 130 4.93 -0.50 -1.93
N ALA A 131 4.77 -0.21 -0.64
CA ALA A 131 4.64 -1.26 0.38
C ALA A 131 3.31 -2.04 0.33
N CYS A 132 2.34 -1.55 -0.44
CA CYS A 132 0.98 -2.07 -0.56
C CYS A 132 0.78 -2.93 -1.81
N GLY A 133 1.78 -2.98 -2.70
CA GLY A 133 1.79 -3.72 -3.95
C GLY A 133 1.28 -2.94 -5.16
N ASN A 134 1.01 -1.63 -5.03
CA ASN A 134 0.73 -0.77 -6.18
C ASN A 134 2.05 -0.43 -6.89
N SER A 135 2.01 -0.28 -8.21
CA SER A 135 3.25 -0.18 -8.99
C SER A 135 3.08 0.57 -10.29
N ILE A 136 4.13 1.29 -10.67
CA ILE A 136 4.32 1.85 -12.02
C ILE A 136 5.58 1.28 -12.66
N ASP A 137 5.66 1.41 -13.98
CA ASP A 137 6.86 1.14 -14.75
C ASP A 137 7.41 2.45 -15.34
N VAL A 138 8.73 2.61 -15.28
CA VAL A 138 9.51 3.78 -15.74
C VAL A 138 10.73 3.40 -16.56
#